data_AF-A0A6A4SHD5-F1
#
_entry.id   AF-A0A6A4SHD5-F1
#
_cell.length_a   1.000
_cell.length_b   1.000
_cell.length_c   1.000
_cell.angle_alpha   90.00
_cell.angle_beta   90.00
_cell.angle_gamma   90.00
#
_symmetry.space_group_name_H-M   'P 1'
#
loop_
_entity.id
_entity.type
_entity.pdbx_description
1 polymer ?
#
loop_
_entity_poly.entity_id
_entity_poly.type
_entity_poly.pdbx_seq_one_letter_code
_entity_poly.pdbx_strand_id
1 'polypeptide(L)'
;MPHTASELSKAETLIIGRVQREIYSKEFACLTAGKNISKDSPLRKQNPYMDKEGLLRIGGRLNHAALNTGEKFPLVIPGRSHIATLLVRHFHEKDKHQDRTFTEGSVRTAGFWIIGAKKCIDRTFDKQGPRERAQYFLEKVETRATHPTYTTHKCAFLSCTTGKVGLTTEKRITAYFTAVCPVDGSNVPLGIQTTGNKEEEEEEEEEEEEEEEEEPEENRTVMASLGL
;
A
#
# COMPACT_ATOMS: atom_id res chain seq x y z
N MET A 1 1.93 -36.30 3.10
CA MET A 1 0.85 -36.08 4.10
C MET A 1 0.50 -34.60 4.05
N PRO A 2 -0.76 -34.21 3.75
CA PRO A 2 -1.17 -32.81 3.85
C PRO A 2 -1.16 -32.38 5.33
N HIS A 3 -0.64 -31.19 5.61
CA HIS A 3 -0.67 -30.61 6.95
C HIS A 3 -2.10 -30.20 7.29
N THR A 4 -2.54 -30.50 8.51
CA THR A 4 -3.83 -30.07 9.01
C THR A 4 -3.86 -28.55 9.24
N ALA A 5 -5.03 -27.92 9.16
CA ALA A 5 -5.17 -26.48 9.38
C ALA A 5 -4.64 -26.02 10.75
N SER A 6 -4.78 -26.87 11.78
CA SER A 6 -4.24 -26.60 13.12
C SER A 6 -2.71 -26.58 13.14
N GLU A 7 -2.05 -27.49 12.42
CA GLU A 7 -0.59 -27.52 12.33
C GLU A 7 -0.05 -26.30 11.59
N LEU A 8 -0.72 -25.86 10.52
CA LEU A 8 -0.34 -24.66 9.78
C LEU A 8 -0.46 -23.41 10.65
N SER A 9 -1.57 -23.26 11.38
CA SER A 9 -1.78 -22.13 12.30
C SER A 9 -0.75 -22.12 13.44
N LYS A 10 -0.39 -23.30 13.97
CA LYS A 10 0.69 -23.43 14.96
C LYS A 10 2.05 -23.07 14.36
N ALA A 11 2.35 -23.50 13.15
CA ALA A 11 3.60 -23.17 12.48
C ALA A 11 3.71 -21.66 12.24
N GLU A 12 2.62 -21.04 11.76
CA GLU A 12 2.54 -19.60 11.55
C GLU A 12 2.82 -18.80 12.83
N THR A 13 2.09 -19.10 13.90
CA THR A 13 2.26 -18.41 15.19
C THR A 13 3.66 -18.61 15.77
N LEU A 14 4.25 -19.81 15.64
CA LEU A 14 5.61 -20.09 16.08
C LEU A 14 6.66 -19.29 15.30
N ILE A 15 6.54 -19.25 13.97
CA ILE A 15 7.46 -18.53 13.08
C ILE A 15 7.39 -17.02 13.36
N ILE A 16 6.18 -16.46 13.42
CA ILE A 16 5.98 -15.03 13.71
C ILE A 16 6.51 -14.71 15.12
N GLY A 17 6.14 -15.48 16.12
CA GLY A 17 6.56 -15.26 17.50
C GLY A 17 8.09 -15.34 17.67
N ARG A 18 8.77 -16.22 16.92
CA ARG A 18 10.24 -16.29 16.93
C ARG A 18 10.86 -14.99 16.42
N VAL A 19 10.42 -14.52 15.25
CA VAL A 19 10.95 -13.30 14.62
C VAL A 19 10.62 -12.04 15.42
N GLN A 20 9.43 -11.99 16.02
CA GLN A 20 9.06 -10.92 16.95
C GLN A 20 10.01 -10.85 18.16
N ARG A 21 10.29 -11.99 18.81
CA ARG A 21 11.20 -12.02 19.98
C ARG A 21 12.64 -11.67 19.62
N GLU A 22 13.09 -12.04 18.43
CA GLU A 22 14.42 -11.70 17.95
C GLU A 22 14.58 -10.19 17.75
N ILE A 23 13.60 -9.55 17.10
CA ILE A 23 13.69 -8.14 16.73
C ILE A 23 13.25 -7.19 17.85
N TYR A 24 12.20 -7.57 18.60
CA TYR A 24 11.58 -6.74 19.64
C TYR A 24 11.87 -7.24 21.06
N SER A 25 13.01 -7.91 21.27
CA SER A 25 13.39 -8.50 22.57
C SER A 25 13.26 -7.54 23.75
N LYS A 26 13.62 -6.26 23.55
CA LYS A 26 13.51 -5.21 24.57
C LYS A 26 12.05 -4.89 24.91
N GLU A 27 11.20 -4.79 23.89
CA GLU A 27 9.77 -4.55 24.05
C GLU A 27 9.08 -5.72 24.76
N PHE A 28 9.45 -6.96 24.42
CA PHE A 28 8.99 -8.14 25.15
C PHE A 28 9.37 -8.05 26.63
N ALA A 29 10.63 -7.76 26.95
CA ALA A 29 11.08 -7.63 28.34
C ALA A 29 10.33 -6.51 29.10
N CYS A 30 10.10 -5.36 28.46
CA CYS A 30 9.31 -4.27 29.03
C CYS A 30 7.87 -4.70 29.31
N LEU A 31 7.19 -5.28 28.32
CA LEU A 31 5.78 -5.68 28.43
C LEU A 31 5.58 -6.78 29.47
N THR A 32 6.47 -7.77 29.52
CA THR A 32 6.44 -8.81 30.56
C THR A 32 6.66 -8.23 31.97
N ALA A 33 7.48 -7.20 32.10
CA ALA A 33 7.72 -6.51 33.37
C ALA A 33 6.65 -5.46 33.73
N GLY A 34 5.60 -5.28 32.91
CA GLY A 34 4.60 -4.23 33.10
C GLY A 34 5.16 -2.80 32.96
N LYS A 35 6.30 -2.65 32.30
CA LYS A 35 6.97 -1.36 32.08
C LYS A 35 6.61 -0.79 30.71
N ASN A 36 6.65 0.54 30.62
CA ASN A 36 6.51 1.23 29.35
C ASN A 36 7.66 0.86 28.39
N ILE A 37 7.31 0.73 27.11
CA ILE A 37 8.28 0.54 26.04
C ILE A 37 9.15 1.79 25.87
N SER A 38 10.41 1.58 25.49
CA SER A 38 11.36 2.67 25.24
C SER A 38 10.82 3.71 24.26
N LYS A 39 11.23 4.96 24.44
CA LYS A 39 10.89 6.05 23.53
C LYS A 39 11.38 5.75 22.11
N ASP A 40 12.53 5.12 21.95
CA ASP A 40 13.12 4.92 20.62
C ASP A 40 12.49 3.74 19.85
N SER A 41 11.57 2.99 20.48
CA SER A 41 10.94 1.86 19.83
C SER A 41 9.97 2.31 18.73
N PRO A 42 10.01 1.69 17.54
CA PRO A 42 9.04 1.95 16.48
C PRO A 42 7.61 1.55 16.88
N LEU A 43 7.45 0.72 17.91
CA LEU A 43 6.17 0.24 18.39
C LEU A 43 5.48 1.20 19.36
N ARG A 44 6.20 2.14 19.97
CA ARG A 44 5.67 2.99 21.04
C ARG A 44 4.38 3.72 20.66
N LYS A 45 4.29 4.23 19.44
CA LYS A 45 3.13 5.00 18.95
C LYS A 45 1.93 4.12 18.58
N GLN A 46 2.09 2.80 18.57
CA GLN A 46 1.12 1.85 18.05
C GLN A 46 0.33 1.12 19.15
N ASN A 47 0.49 1.48 20.43
CA ASN A 47 -0.17 0.81 21.55
C ASN A 47 -0.04 -0.74 21.52
N PRO A 48 1.20 -1.26 21.51
CA PRO A 48 1.46 -2.69 21.41
C PRO A 48 1.17 -3.40 22.74
N TYR A 49 0.70 -4.63 22.67
CA TYR A 49 0.48 -5.48 23.83
C TYR A 49 0.80 -6.94 23.52
N MET A 50 1.05 -7.74 24.56
CA MET A 50 1.25 -9.18 24.43
C MET A 50 -0.07 -9.90 24.62
N ASP A 51 -0.42 -10.78 23.70
CA ASP A 51 -1.63 -11.59 23.81
C ASP A 51 -1.44 -12.83 24.70
N LYS A 52 -2.50 -13.65 24.82
CA LYS A 52 -2.50 -14.87 25.64
C LYS A 52 -1.56 -15.97 25.09
N GLU A 53 -1.18 -15.88 23.82
CA GLU A 53 -0.31 -16.82 23.12
C GLU A 53 1.16 -16.36 23.16
N GLY A 54 1.44 -15.22 23.80
CA GLY A 54 2.78 -14.65 23.89
C GLY A 54 3.25 -13.99 22.59
N LEU A 55 2.31 -13.54 21.75
CA LEU A 55 2.57 -12.81 20.52
C LEU A 55 2.32 -11.32 20.71
N LEU A 56 3.07 -10.52 19.96
CA LEU A 56 2.97 -9.06 19.98
C LEU A 56 1.89 -8.60 19.00
N ARG A 57 0.91 -7.85 19.51
CA ARG A 57 -0.23 -7.31 18.76
C ARG A 57 -0.39 -5.81 18.95
N ILE A 58 -1.12 -5.19 18.03
CA ILE A 58 -1.54 -3.78 18.12
C ILE A 58 -2.99 -3.71 18.62
N GLY A 59 -3.26 -2.86 19.61
CA GLY A 59 -4.63 -2.62 20.11
C GLY A 59 -5.02 -1.15 20.09
N GLY A 60 -6.27 -0.82 20.41
CA GLY A 60 -6.70 0.55 20.66
C GLY A 60 -7.94 0.98 19.89
N ARG A 61 -7.80 1.86 18.89
CA ARG A 61 -8.93 2.59 18.27
C ARG A 61 -10.02 1.70 17.70
N LEU A 62 -9.68 0.50 17.24
CA LEU A 62 -10.62 -0.44 16.65
C LEU A 62 -11.35 -1.32 17.68
N ASN A 63 -11.13 -1.15 19.00
CA ASN A 63 -11.70 -1.99 20.05
C ASN A 63 -13.24 -2.11 20.04
N HIS A 64 -13.95 -1.15 19.45
CA HIS A 64 -15.42 -1.18 19.34
C HIS A 64 -15.93 -1.45 17.92
N ALA A 65 -15.03 -1.64 16.95
CA ALA A 65 -15.42 -1.95 15.58
C ALA A 65 -15.96 -3.39 15.46
N ALA A 66 -16.94 -3.55 14.57
CA ALA A 66 -17.50 -4.84 14.15
C ALA A 66 -16.59 -5.53 13.12
N LEU A 67 -15.36 -5.81 13.53
CA LEU A 67 -14.32 -6.46 12.71
C LEU A 67 -13.90 -7.79 13.33
N ASN A 68 -13.33 -8.66 12.50
CA ASN A 68 -12.72 -9.91 12.93
C ASN A 68 -11.60 -9.63 13.95
N THR A 69 -11.39 -10.56 14.90
CA THR A 69 -10.38 -10.38 15.97
C THR A 69 -8.98 -10.13 15.42
N GLY A 70 -8.59 -10.79 14.33
CA GLY A 70 -7.29 -10.58 13.68
C GLY A 70 -7.13 -9.18 13.09
N GLU A 71 -8.18 -8.63 12.47
CA GLU A 71 -8.18 -7.27 11.91
C GLU A 71 -8.18 -6.20 13.00
N LYS A 72 -8.92 -6.49 14.07
CA LYS A 72 -9.07 -5.62 15.24
C LYS A 72 -7.77 -5.53 16.05
N PHE A 73 -7.08 -6.67 16.16
CA PHE A 73 -5.87 -6.85 16.94
C PHE A 73 -4.77 -7.52 16.11
N PRO A 74 -4.22 -6.82 15.11
CA PRO A 74 -3.33 -7.44 14.15
C PRO A 74 -1.98 -7.80 14.77
N LEU A 75 -1.38 -8.88 14.24
CA LEU A 75 -0.06 -9.37 14.63
C LEU A 75 1.03 -8.42 14.13
N VAL A 76 1.94 -8.01 15.00
CA VAL A 76 3.06 -7.14 14.63
C VAL A 76 4.07 -7.93 13.79
N ILE A 77 4.30 -7.49 12.56
CA ILE A 77 5.32 -8.06 11.68
C ILE A 77 6.46 -7.06 11.51
N PRO A 78 7.72 -7.44 11.80
CA PRO A 78 8.85 -6.57 11.54
C PRO A 78 9.04 -6.32 10.04
N GLY A 79 8.91 -5.08 9.58
CA GLY A 79 8.91 -4.77 8.13
C GLY A 79 10.25 -4.93 7.40
N ARG A 80 11.34 -5.25 8.12
CA ARG A 80 12.62 -5.65 7.52
C ARG A 80 12.86 -7.16 7.53
N SER A 81 11.93 -7.94 8.10
CA SER A 81 12.03 -9.39 8.12
C SER A 81 11.74 -10.00 6.75
N HIS A 82 12.24 -11.21 6.53
CA HIS A 82 11.90 -11.98 5.33
C HIS A 82 10.39 -12.31 5.27
N ILE A 83 9.77 -12.60 6.43
CA ILE A 83 8.33 -12.87 6.53
C ILE A 83 7.51 -11.70 5.98
N ALA A 84 7.86 -10.46 6.32
CA ALA A 84 7.17 -9.28 5.79
C ALA A 84 7.22 -9.22 4.26
N THR A 85 8.37 -9.58 3.67
CA THR A 85 8.54 -9.60 2.21
C THR A 85 7.67 -10.69 1.58
N LEU A 86 7.60 -11.88 2.20
CA LEU A 86 6.76 -12.98 1.72
C LEU A 86 5.27 -12.64 1.80
N LEU A 87 4.83 -12.03 2.91
CA LEU A 87 3.44 -11.59 3.09
C LEU A 87 3.05 -10.55 2.04
N VAL A 88 3.86 -9.50 1.89
CA VAL A 88 3.63 -8.46 0.87
C VAL A 88 3.54 -9.07 -0.51
N ARG A 89 4.48 -9.96 -0.87
CA ARG A 89 4.46 -10.62 -2.18
C ARG A 89 3.19 -11.44 -2.39
N HIS A 90 2.80 -12.23 -1.40
CA HIS A 90 1.60 -13.05 -1.46
C HIS A 90 0.33 -12.20 -1.70
N PHE A 91 0.15 -11.13 -0.92
CA PHE A 91 -1.02 -10.27 -1.05
C PHE A 91 -0.98 -9.45 -2.33
N HIS A 92 0.20 -8.98 -2.75
CA HIS A 92 0.33 -8.27 -4.03
C HIS A 92 -0.06 -9.15 -5.23
N GLU A 93 0.37 -10.41 -5.25
CA GLU A 93 -0.02 -11.38 -6.29
C GLU A 93 -1.52 -11.71 -6.22
N LYS A 94 -2.05 -11.89 -5.00
CA LYS A 94 -3.48 -12.14 -4.75
C LYS A 94 -4.35 -11.00 -5.25
N ASP A 95 -3.90 -9.77 -5.01
CA ASP A 95 -4.53 -8.53 -5.39
C ASP A 95 -4.24 -8.14 -6.85
N LYS A 96 -3.70 -9.08 -7.64
CA LYS A 96 -3.47 -8.92 -9.08
C LYS A 96 -2.58 -7.72 -9.41
N HIS A 97 -1.53 -7.54 -8.63
CA HIS A 97 -0.56 -6.46 -8.80
C HIS A 97 -1.18 -5.06 -8.77
N GLN A 98 -2.26 -4.89 -8.00
CA GLN A 98 -2.80 -3.58 -7.70
C GLN A 98 -1.80 -2.71 -6.93
N ASP A 99 -2.19 -1.45 -6.73
CA ASP A 99 -1.35 -0.45 -6.12
C ASP A 99 -0.97 -0.80 -4.66
N ARG A 100 -0.05 -0.01 -4.14
CA ARG A 100 0.50 -0.20 -2.80
C ARG A 100 -0.56 -0.08 -1.71
N THR A 101 -1.52 0.83 -1.85
CA THR A 101 -2.54 1.05 -0.82
C THR A 101 -3.48 -0.15 -0.73
N PHE A 102 -3.80 -0.76 -1.87
CA PHE A 102 -4.60 -1.97 -1.90
C PHE A 102 -3.89 -3.14 -1.24
N THR A 103 -2.62 -3.37 -1.58
CA THR A 103 -1.80 -4.43 -0.96
C THR A 103 -1.66 -4.21 0.56
N GLU A 104 -1.44 -2.97 0.99
CA GLU A 104 -1.38 -2.61 2.43
C GLU A 104 -2.71 -2.89 3.14
N GLY A 105 -3.82 -2.55 2.50
CA GLY A 105 -5.18 -2.85 2.97
C GLY A 105 -5.40 -4.35 3.15
N SER A 106 -5.11 -5.16 2.14
CA SER A 106 -5.25 -6.62 2.18
C SER A 106 -4.42 -7.27 3.29
N VAL A 107 -3.17 -6.82 3.47
CA VAL A 107 -2.32 -7.29 4.58
C VAL A 107 -2.96 -6.97 5.94
N ARG A 108 -3.54 -5.77 6.09
CA ARG A 108 -4.23 -5.37 7.33
C ARG A 108 -5.51 -6.16 7.56
N THR A 109 -6.33 -6.36 6.52
CA THR A 109 -7.55 -7.17 6.59
C THR A 109 -7.25 -8.64 6.87
N ALA A 110 -6.07 -9.13 6.49
CA ALA A 110 -5.61 -10.46 6.89
C ALA A 110 -5.14 -10.54 8.35
N GLY A 111 -5.12 -9.43 9.09
CA GLY A 111 -4.74 -9.38 10.50
C GLY A 111 -3.24 -9.21 10.76
N PHE A 112 -2.49 -8.66 9.80
CA PHE A 112 -1.07 -8.38 9.96
C PHE A 112 -0.78 -6.88 10.00
N TRP A 113 0.14 -6.50 10.89
CA TRP A 113 0.58 -5.12 11.08
C TRP A 113 2.07 -5.01 10.76
N ILE A 114 2.41 -4.70 9.52
CA ILE A 114 3.82 -4.55 9.11
C ILE A 114 4.34 -3.17 9.54
N ILE A 115 5.37 -3.16 10.38
CA ILE A 115 6.02 -1.92 10.81
C ILE A 115 6.78 -1.30 9.63
N GLY A 116 6.33 -0.12 9.20
CA GLY A 116 6.83 0.51 7.97
C GLY A 116 6.35 -0.21 6.70
N ALA A 117 5.11 -0.70 6.69
CA ALA A 117 4.47 -1.41 5.59
C ALA A 117 4.77 -0.75 4.23
N LYS A 118 4.51 0.56 4.14
CA LYS A 118 4.81 1.41 2.98
C LYS A 118 6.19 1.12 2.35
N LYS A 119 7.26 1.32 3.12
CA LYS A 119 8.65 1.09 2.70
C LYS A 119 8.96 -0.39 2.41
N CYS A 120 8.24 -1.31 3.05
CA CYS A 120 8.38 -2.75 2.78
C CYS A 120 7.78 -3.11 1.42
N ILE A 121 6.63 -2.52 1.09
CA ILE A 121 5.93 -2.73 -0.18
C ILE A 121 6.76 -2.17 -1.33
N ASP A 122 7.22 -0.93 -1.22
CA ASP A 122 8.04 -0.27 -2.25
C ASP A 122 9.28 -1.13 -2.59
N ARG A 123 10.02 -1.57 -1.55
CA ARG A 123 11.19 -2.45 -1.71
C ARG A 123 10.87 -3.80 -2.35
N THR A 124 9.65 -4.30 -2.18
CA THR A 124 9.23 -5.59 -2.75
C THR A 124 8.84 -5.42 -4.22
N PHE A 125 8.18 -4.31 -4.56
CA PHE A 125 7.78 -3.96 -5.92
C PHE A 125 8.98 -3.63 -6.81
N ASP A 126 10.02 -3.01 -6.26
CA ASP A 126 11.26 -2.74 -7.02
C ASP A 126 11.96 -4.03 -7.46
N LYS A 127 11.80 -5.12 -6.69
CA LYS A 127 12.38 -6.43 -7.02
C LYS A 127 11.53 -7.20 -8.03
N GLN A 128 10.23 -6.94 -8.08
CA GLN A 128 9.34 -7.44 -9.11
C GLN A 128 9.46 -6.54 -10.33
N GLY A 129 10.36 -6.92 -11.24
CA GLY A 129 10.69 -6.13 -12.42
C GLY A 129 9.46 -5.76 -13.27
N PRO A 130 9.63 -4.90 -14.29
CA PRO A 130 8.54 -4.38 -15.13
C PRO A 130 7.64 -5.45 -15.78
N ARG A 131 8.14 -6.69 -15.89
CA ARG A 131 7.53 -7.81 -16.60
C ARG A 131 6.26 -8.34 -15.94
N GLU A 132 6.18 -8.40 -14.62
CA GLU A 132 5.00 -8.89 -13.89
C GLU A 132 3.87 -7.84 -13.89
N ARG A 133 4.22 -6.56 -13.75
CA ARG A 133 3.27 -5.42 -13.89
C ARG A 133 2.66 -5.35 -15.29
N ALA A 134 3.42 -5.66 -16.34
CA ALA A 134 2.94 -5.69 -17.72
C ALA A 134 1.96 -6.86 -17.98
N GLN A 135 2.14 -7.99 -17.31
CA GLN A 135 1.33 -9.19 -17.52
C GLN A 135 -0.13 -9.00 -17.05
N TYR A 136 -0.36 -8.27 -15.96
CA TYR A 136 -1.70 -7.89 -15.53
C TYR A 136 -2.34 -6.81 -16.41
N PHE A 137 -1.55 -5.85 -16.91
CA PHE A 137 -2.04 -4.86 -17.87
C PHE A 137 -2.58 -5.54 -19.14
N LEU A 138 -1.86 -6.55 -19.65
CA LEU A 138 -2.30 -7.35 -20.79
C LEU A 138 -3.65 -8.03 -20.57
N GLU A 139 -3.83 -8.71 -19.43
CA GLU A 139 -5.09 -9.39 -19.09
C GLU A 139 -6.28 -8.41 -19.07
N LYS A 140 -6.08 -7.18 -18.56
CA LYS A 140 -7.11 -6.14 -18.55
C LYS A 140 -7.45 -5.58 -19.93
N VAL A 141 -6.49 -5.40 -20.83
CA VAL A 141 -6.80 -4.88 -22.17
C VAL A 141 -7.48 -5.92 -23.07
N GLU A 142 -7.15 -7.19 -22.90
CA GLU A 142 -7.72 -8.30 -23.70
C GLU A 142 -9.24 -8.45 -23.48
N THR A 143 -9.77 -8.05 -22.31
CA THR A 143 -11.21 -8.09 -22.00
C THR A 143 -12.08 -7.06 -22.73
N ARG A 144 -11.52 -6.09 -23.45
CA ARG A 144 -12.28 -5.01 -24.12
C ARG A 144 -12.42 -5.18 -25.63
N ALA A 145 -11.88 -6.26 -26.20
CA ALA A 145 -11.78 -6.43 -27.64
C ALA A 145 -12.39 -7.77 -28.11
N THR A 146 -13.70 -7.93 -27.89
CA THR A 146 -14.49 -8.93 -28.63
C THR A 146 -15.32 -8.21 -29.68
N HIS A 147 -14.75 -8.04 -30.88
CA HIS A 147 -15.51 -7.59 -32.05
C HIS A 147 -16.08 -8.85 -32.76
N PRO A 148 -17.37 -8.88 -33.14
CA PRO A 148 -18.05 -10.11 -33.64
C PRO A 148 -17.53 -10.67 -34.98
N THR A 149 -16.55 -10.02 -35.61
CA THR A 149 -15.99 -10.39 -36.92
C THR A 149 -14.55 -10.90 -36.88
N TYR A 150 -13.88 -10.90 -35.72
CA TYR A 150 -12.46 -11.27 -35.59
C TYR A 150 -12.25 -12.30 -34.47
N THR A 151 -11.47 -13.36 -34.75
CA THR A 151 -11.38 -14.56 -33.89
C THR A 151 -10.38 -14.45 -32.75
N THR A 152 -9.33 -13.63 -32.85
CA THR A 152 -8.33 -13.45 -31.78
C THR A 152 -7.63 -12.10 -31.89
N HIS A 153 -7.59 -11.34 -30.80
CA HIS A 153 -6.74 -10.16 -30.67
C HIS A 153 -5.45 -10.61 -30.00
N LYS A 154 -4.30 -10.33 -30.61
CA LYS A 154 -3.00 -10.57 -29.97
C LYS A 154 -2.40 -9.23 -29.61
N CYS A 155 -2.09 -9.04 -28.33
CA CYS A 155 -1.17 -7.97 -27.95
C CYS A 155 0.25 -8.43 -28.30
N ALA A 156 0.86 -7.77 -29.29
CA ALA A 156 2.10 -8.25 -29.88
C ALA A 156 3.35 -7.64 -29.20
N PHE A 157 3.21 -6.48 -28.56
CA PHE A 157 4.36 -5.76 -28.01
C PHE A 157 3.95 -4.82 -26.87
N LEU A 158 4.64 -4.90 -25.73
CA LEU A 158 4.64 -3.84 -24.72
C LEU A 158 6.00 -3.19 -24.68
N SER A 159 6.03 -1.88 -24.87
CA SER A 159 7.19 -1.06 -24.51
C SER A 159 6.88 -0.30 -23.24
N CYS A 160 7.73 -0.47 -22.22
CA CYS A 160 7.76 0.40 -21.05
C CYS A 160 8.89 1.41 -21.25
N THR A 161 8.54 2.67 -21.44
CA THR A 161 9.51 3.76 -21.56
C THR A 161 9.44 4.61 -20.30
N THR A 162 10.60 4.95 -19.76
CA THR A 162 10.71 5.87 -18.62
C THR A 162 11.26 7.19 -19.14
N GLY A 163 10.49 8.26 -19.00
CA GLY A 163 10.85 9.60 -19.44
C GLY A 163 10.82 10.58 -18.28
N LYS A 164 11.71 11.56 -18.29
CA LYS A 164 11.60 12.72 -17.39
C LYS A 164 10.67 13.74 -18.02
N VAL A 165 9.64 14.16 -17.29
CA VAL A 165 8.74 15.25 -17.68
C VAL A 165 8.79 16.28 -16.55
N GLY A 166 9.59 17.33 -16.74
CA GLY A 166 9.93 18.27 -15.65
C GLY A 166 10.77 17.59 -14.56
N LEU A 167 10.39 17.76 -13.29
CA LEU A 167 11.02 17.13 -12.12
C LEU A 167 10.53 15.69 -11.88
N THR A 168 9.42 15.30 -12.49
CA THR A 168 8.79 13.99 -12.27
C THR A 168 9.33 12.93 -13.25
N THR A 169 9.37 11.68 -12.79
CA THR A 169 9.71 10.53 -13.62
C THR A 169 8.43 9.82 -14.03
N GLU A 170 8.06 9.91 -15.30
CA GLU A 170 6.88 9.21 -15.82
C GLU A 170 7.27 7.85 -16.41
N LYS A 171 6.51 6.82 -16.05
CA LYS A 171 6.55 5.51 -16.71
C LYS A 171 5.39 5.42 -17.68
N ARG A 172 5.69 5.29 -18.97
CA ARG A 172 4.69 5.08 -20.04
C ARG A 172 4.73 3.64 -20.51
N ILE A 173 3.58 3.00 -20.46
CA ILE A 173 3.36 1.67 -21.02
C ILE A 173 2.59 1.85 -22.32
N THR A 174 3.17 1.38 -23.42
CA THR A 174 2.55 1.36 -24.74
C THR A 174 2.29 -0.07 -25.12
N ALA A 175 1.03 -0.39 -25.43
CA ALA A 175 0.64 -1.69 -25.95
C ALA A 175 0.20 -1.58 -27.41
N TYR A 176 0.71 -2.49 -28.24
CA TYR A 176 0.37 -2.61 -29.66
C TYR A 176 -0.57 -3.79 -29.88
N PHE A 177 -1.73 -3.52 -30.48
CA PHE A 177 -2.74 -4.53 -30.76
C PHE A 177 -2.76 -4.87 -32.24
N THR A 178 -2.68 -6.17 -32.54
CA THR A 178 -2.86 -6.72 -33.88
C THR A 178 -3.99 -7.75 -33.85
N ALA A 179 -4.94 -7.66 -34.77
CA ALA A 179 -5.88 -8.73 -35.06
C ALA A 179 -5.33 -9.61 -36.19
N VAL A 180 -5.70 -10.89 -36.18
CA VAL A 180 -5.43 -11.80 -37.30
C VAL A 180 -6.71 -11.92 -38.14
N CYS A 181 -6.58 -11.66 -39.43
CA CYS A 181 -7.66 -11.82 -40.39
C CYS A 181 -7.95 -13.33 -40.61
N PRO A 182 -9.21 -13.78 -40.46
CA PRO A 182 -9.53 -15.21 -40.50
C PRO A 182 -9.48 -15.83 -41.91
N VAL A 183 -9.56 -15.01 -42.97
CA VAL A 183 -9.60 -15.50 -44.36
C VAL A 183 -8.21 -15.73 -44.96
N ASP A 184 -7.21 -14.94 -44.57
CA ASP A 184 -5.86 -14.98 -45.16
C ASP A 184 -4.71 -15.02 -44.13
N GLY A 185 -5.02 -14.95 -42.83
CA GLY A 185 -4.01 -14.99 -41.76
C GLY A 185 -3.18 -13.71 -41.64
N SER A 186 -3.53 -12.63 -42.34
CA SER A 186 -2.79 -11.37 -42.27
C SER A 186 -2.97 -10.67 -40.90
N ASN A 187 -1.92 -9.97 -40.45
CA ASN A 187 -1.98 -9.16 -39.23
C ASN A 187 -2.50 -7.75 -39.57
N VAL A 188 -3.57 -7.32 -38.91
CA VAL A 188 -4.18 -6.00 -39.05
C VAL A 188 -3.93 -5.19 -37.77
N PRO A 189 -3.29 -4.00 -37.83
CA PRO A 189 -3.07 -3.16 -36.66
C PRO A 189 -4.40 -2.55 -36.18
N LEU A 190 -4.70 -2.69 -34.90
CA LEU A 190 -5.96 -2.21 -34.29
C LEU A 190 -5.80 -0.92 -33.48
N GLY A 191 -4.57 -0.41 -33.32
CA GLY A 191 -4.29 0.85 -32.65
C GLY A 191 -3.27 0.72 -31.51
N ILE A 192 -2.86 1.88 -30.99
CA ILE A 192 -1.90 2.03 -29.90
C ILE A 192 -2.67 2.51 -28.67
N GLN A 193 -2.55 1.82 -27.54
CA GLN A 193 -2.98 2.34 -26.25
C GLN A 193 -1.76 2.70 -25.41
N THR A 194 -1.71 3.95 -24.96
CA THR A 194 -0.69 4.47 -24.05
C THR A 194 -1.35 4.89 -22.75
N THR A 195 -0.85 4.40 -21.63
CA THR A 195 -1.19 4.95 -20.31
C THR A 195 0.09 5.42 -19.62
N GLY A 196 0.02 6.60 -18.99
CA GLY A 196 1.06 7.13 -18.12
C GLY A 196 0.57 7.09 -16.68
N ASN A 197 1.34 6.49 -15.78
CA ASN A 197 1.15 6.77 -14.36
C ASN A 197 1.94 8.05 -14.05
N LYS A 198 1.24 9.14 -13.76
CA LYS A 198 1.82 10.21 -12.95
C LYS A 198 2.04 9.60 -11.55
N GLU A 199 3.29 9.48 -11.14
CA GLU A 199 3.58 9.39 -9.71
C GLU A 199 3.23 10.79 -9.18
N GLU A 200 2.04 10.95 -8.59
CA GLU A 200 1.56 12.22 -8.01
C GLU A 200 2.53 12.65 -6.89
N GLU A 201 3.23 13.76 -7.13
CA GLU A 201 3.90 14.55 -6.08
C GLU A 201 2.82 15.28 -5.28
N GLU A 202 3.01 15.29 -3.96
CA GLU A 202 2.18 15.96 -2.96
C GLU A 202 2.07 17.47 -3.27
N GLU A 203 0.86 18.01 -3.12
CA GLU A 203 0.55 19.45 -3.18
C GLU A 203 1.34 20.22 -2.10
N GLU A 204 2.27 21.08 -2.52
CA GLU A 204 2.71 22.28 -1.80
C GLU A 204 2.20 23.51 -2.57
N GLU A 205 1.90 24.58 -1.80
CA GLU A 205 1.60 25.97 -2.21
C GLU A 205 0.12 26.36 -2.43
N GLU A 206 -0.52 26.83 -1.34
CA GLU A 206 -1.42 27.99 -1.35
C GLU A 206 -0.97 28.96 -0.23
N GLU A 207 0.04 29.77 -0.53
CA GLU A 207 0.28 31.09 0.08
C GLU A 207 0.36 32.10 -1.07
N GLU A 208 -0.60 33.03 -1.14
CA GLU A 208 -0.54 34.35 -1.78
C GLU A 208 -1.82 35.07 -1.33
N GLU A 209 -1.78 35.92 -0.30
CA GLU A 209 -1.58 37.38 -0.40
C GLU A 209 -2.68 38.08 -1.22
N GLU A 210 -3.73 38.55 -0.53
CA GLU A 210 -4.55 39.69 -1.01
C GLU A 210 -4.31 40.88 -0.06
N GLU A 211 -3.44 41.75 -0.57
CA GLU A 211 -3.36 43.22 -0.50
C GLU A 211 -3.91 44.01 0.72
N GLU A 212 -3.01 44.85 1.20
CA GLU A 212 -3.16 45.96 2.13
C GLU A 212 -4.13 47.04 1.61
N GLU A 213 -5.05 47.51 2.47
CA GLU A 213 -5.50 48.91 2.45
C GLU A 213 -5.23 49.53 3.83
N GLU A 214 -4.22 50.40 3.88
CA GLU A 214 -3.86 51.27 5.00
C GLU A 214 -4.79 52.51 5.10
N GLU A 215 -5.38 52.70 6.28
CA GLU A 215 -5.43 53.93 7.10
C GLU A 215 -6.25 55.18 6.63
N PRO A 216 -6.67 56.12 7.54
CA PRO A 216 -6.02 56.44 8.82
C PRO A 216 -6.91 56.74 10.06
N GLU A 217 -6.15 56.92 11.15
CA GLU A 217 -6.40 57.37 12.52
C GLU A 217 -7.49 58.45 12.78
N GLU A 218 -7.91 58.45 14.06
CA GLU A 218 -8.17 59.63 14.91
C GLU A 218 -9.63 59.87 15.35
N ASN A 219 -9.99 59.33 16.52
CA ASN A 219 -10.56 60.08 17.67
C ASN A 219 -11.09 59.08 18.73
N ARG A 220 -10.40 58.93 19.88
CA ARG A 220 -10.58 59.75 21.10
C ARG A 220 -11.88 59.43 21.86
N THR A 221 -11.69 58.69 22.96
CA THR A 221 -12.29 58.97 24.28
C THR A 221 -13.82 59.07 24.35
N VAL A 222 -14.51 58.07 24.92
CA VAL A 222 -15.38 58.21 26.12
C VAL A 222 -16.20 56.94 26.43
N MET A 223 -16.23 56.57 27.73
CA MET A 223 -17.31 55.87 28.48
C MET A 223 -17.42 54.35 28.25
N ALA A 224 -17.06 53.43 29.16
CA ALA A 224 -17.35 53.33 30.60
C ALA A 224 -18.82 53.61 30.96
N SER A 225 -19.54 52.53 31.32
CA SER A 225 -20.82 52.45 32.07
C SER A 225 -22.09 52.13 31.26
N LEU A 226 -22.94 51.31 31.90
CA LEU A 226 -24.30 50.82 31.55
C LEU A 226 -24.26 49.48 30.78
N GLY A 227 -24.74 48.34 31.26
CA GLY A 227 -25.71 48.07 32.32
C GLY A 227 -26.90 47.32 31.72
N LEU A 228 -26.84 45.98 31.75
CA LEU A 228 -27.92 45.00 32.00
C LEU A 228 -27.41 43.58 31.72
#